data_AF-C1HB09-F1
#
_entry.id   AF-C1HB09-F1
#
_cell.length_a   1.000
_cell.length_b   1.000
_cell.length_c   1.000
_cell.angle_alpha   90.00
_cell.angle_beta   90.00
_cell.angle_gamma   90.00
#
_symmetry.space_group_name_H-M   'P 1'
#
loop_
_entity.id
_entity.type
_entity.pdbx_description
1 polymer ?
#
loop_
_entity_poly.entity_id
_entity_poly.type
_entity_poly.pdbx_seq_one_letter_code
_entity_poly.pdbx_strand_id
1 'polypeptide(L)'
;MAIAADGVVAKKVNGQADGQPLRKREQKRPAGFARWSLGVIVRLLIWYALLTPFFHCPSTLQELDSNSSGVCKPFLIARSHIEPHITPYYESYGAPYVDNVRPYARTFNEKIYNPAVHFATRTYRTYGAAHFEKGTSYVRHQLGALVTPHLHSLQNSIIRIYENSLGPYYTSVSTVMTPYYRALVTHFDKTWRSYVQPFYAQSKPVIVKAYSSTYNVAVNTIYPYAKKIWSSLLTFINETLLPGIVGLYTENVEPQLVRIGEKLAGYREGRKLGAVVEETER
;
A
#
# COMPACT_ATOMS: atom_id res chain seq x y z
N MET A 1 -50.96 46.59 -11.98
CA MET A 1 -51.15 46.54 -10.52
C MET A 1 -52.53 45.96 -10.24
N ALA A 2 -52.61 44.68 -9.88
CA ALA A 2 -53.78 44.07 -9.24
C ALA A 2 -53.33 42.69 -8.71
N ILE A 3 -52.97 42.68 -7.43
CA ILE A 3 -52.71 41.48 -6.62
C ILE A 3 -54.03 41.19 -5.92
N ALA A 4 -54.78 40.22 -6.42
CA ALA A 4 -55.95 39.67 -5.74
C ALA A 4 -55.53 38.36 -5.07
N ALA A 5 -55.58 38.36 -3.74
CA ALA A 5 -55.30 37.24 -2.87
C ALA A 5 -56.63 36.59 -2.48
N ASP A 6 -57.02 35.50 -3.17
CA ASP A 6 -58.17 34.69 -2.76
C ASP A 6 -57.68 33.36 -2.18
N GLY A 7 -57.57 33.35 -0.85
CA GLY A 7 -57.34 32.16 -0.05
C GLY A 7 -58.60 31.29 -0.03
N VAL A 8 -58.58 30.17 -0.74
CA VAL A 8 -59.58 29.11 -0.57
C VAL A 8 -59.12 28.20 0.57
N VAL A 9 -59.76 28.38 1.71
CA VAL A 9 -59.58 27.60 2.95
C VAL A 9 -60.02 26.16 2.69
N ALA A 10 -59.06 25.24 2.58
CA ALA A 10 -59.31 23.81 2.50
C ALA A 10 -59.88 23.30 3.84
N LYS A 11 -61.19 23.05 3.84
CA LYS A 11 -61.99 22.51 4.93
C LYS A 11 -61.45 21.13 5.36
N LYS A 12 -60.79 21.06 6.51
CA LYS A 12 -60.45 19.80 7.19
C LYS A 12 -61.74 19.08 7.59
N VAL A 13 -62.16 18.10 6.80
CA VAL A 13 -63.22 17.18 7.20
C VAL A 13 -62.60 16.12 8.10
N ASN A 14 -62.79 16.28 9.41
CA ASN A 14 -62.61 15.24 10.41
C ASN A 14 -63.72 14.19 10.22
N GLY A 15 -63.54 13.32 9.23
CA GLY A 15 -64.42 12.18 8.98
C GLY A 15 -63.91 10.96 9.73
N GLN A 16 -64.29 10.89 11.00
CA GLN A 16 -64.15 9.73 11.87
C GLN A 16 -65.22 8.72 11.43
N ALA A 17 -64.86 7.76 10.59
CA ALA A 17 -65.76 6.67 10.18
C ALA A 17 -64.98 5.35 10.12
N ASP A 18 -65.52 4.35 10.80
CA ASP A 18 -65.13 2.93 10.83
C ASP A 18 -63.71 2.59 11.31
N GLY A 19 -63.59 2.46 12.65
CA GLY A 19 -63.59 1.15 13.32
C GLY A 19 -62.58 0.06 12.94
N GLN A 20 -61.77 0.22 11.90
CA GLN A 20 -60.79 -0.77 11.48
C GLN A 20 -59.40 -0.30 11.91
N PRO A 21 -58.65 -1.11 12.68
CA PRO A 21 -57.29 -0.75 13.07
C PRO A 21 -56.50 -0.55 11.79
N LEU A 22 -56.15 0.71 11.49
CA LEU A 22 -55.20 1.06 10.45
C LEU A 22 -53.95 0.26 10.76
N ARG A 23 -53.80 -0.85 10.03
CA ARG A 23 -52.66 -1.75 10.12
C ARG A 23 -51.47 -0.84 9.92
N LYS A 24 -50.78 -0.54 11.03
CA LYS A 24 -49.66 0.39 11.09
C LYS A 24 -48.70 -0.15 10.06
N ARG A 25 -48.71 0.45 8.87
CA ARG A 25 -47.92 -0.01 7.74
C ARG A 25 -46.53 0.22 8.24
N GLU A 26 -45.88 -0.84 8.73
CA GLU A 26 -44.49 -0.79 9.14
C GLU A 26 -43.77 -0.20 7.95
N GLN A 27 -43.45 1.07 8.09
CA GLN A 27 -42.81 1.85 7.07
C GLN A 27 -41.41 1.27 7.09
N LYS A 28 -41.22 0.18 6.32
CA LYS A 28 -39.95 -0.51 6.16
C LYS A 28 -38.97 0.59 5.81
N ARG A 29 -38.14 0.94 6.80
CA ARG A 29 -37.27 2.10 6.74
C ARG A 29 -36.46 1.97 5.44
N PRO A 30 -36.28 3.05 4.66
CA PRO A 30 -35.59 3.01 3.37
C PRO A 30 -34.08 2.67 3.47
N ALA A 31 -33.63 2.09 4.58
CA ALA A 31 -32.28 1.58 4.80
C ALA A 31 -31.79 0.66 3.67
N GLY A 32 -32.71 -0.06 3.01
CA GLY A 32 -32.37 -0.88 1.84
C GLY A 32 -31.83 -0.07 0.66
N PHE A 33 -32.43 1.08 0.35
CA PHE A 33 -32.04 1.90 -0.80
C PHE A 33 -30.69 2.60 -0.55
N ALA A 34 -30.51 3.19 0.64
CA ALA A 34 -29.25 3.83 1.01
C ALA A 34 -28.08 2.82 1.04
N ARG A 35 -28.32 1.61 1.57
CA ARG A 35 -27.31 0.54 1.59
C ARG A 35 -26.98 0.03 0.18
N TRP A 36 -27.99 -0.09 -0.68
CA TRP A 36 -27.80 -0.47 -2.07
C TRP A 36 -27.00 0.58 -2.86
N SER A 37 -27.34 1.87 -2.72
CA SER A 37 -26.60 2.95 -3.39
C SER A 37 -25.15 3.04 -2.91
N LEU A 38 -24.91 2.89 -1.61
CA LEU A 38 -23.56 2.82 -1.06
C LEU A 38 -22.77 1.64 -1.65
N GLY A 39 -23.40 0.47 -1.78
CA GLY A 39 -22.78 -0.71 -2.41
C GLY A 39 -22.39 -0.46 -3.86
N VAL A 40 -23.24 0.20 -4.65
CA VAL A 40 -22.94 0.57 -6.04
C VAL A 40 -21.80 1.58 -6.11
N ILE A 41 -21.81 2.62 -5.27
CA ILE A 41 -20.74 3.63 -5.24
C ILE A 41 -19.40 3.00 -4.89
N VAL A 42 -19.36 2.16 -3.85
CA VAL A 42 -18.12 1.45 -3.47
C VAL A 42 -17.62 0.56 -4.60
N ARG A 43 -18.52 -0.16 -5.29
CA ARG A 43 -18.16 -0.99 -6.44
C ARG A 43 -17.59 -0.15 -7.59
N LEU A 44 -18.18 1.00 -7.89
CA LEU A 44 -17.66 1.93 -8.90
C LEU A 44 -16.29 2.48 -8.51
N LEU A 45 -16.08 2.84 -7.24
CA LEU A 45 -14.78 3.28 -6.74
C LEU A 45 -13.72 2.19 -6.82
N ILE A 46 -14.07 0.94 -6.54
CA ILE A 46 -13.17 -0.22 -6.69
C ILE A 46 -12.77 -0.39 -8.16
N TRP A 47 -13.74 -0.40 -9.08
CA TRP A 47 -13.44 -0.50 -10.51
C TRP A 47 -12.65 0.70 -11.03
N TYR A 48 -12.93 1.90 -10.53
CA TYR A 48 -12.14 3.08 -10.83
C TYR A 48 -10.70 2.91 -10.33
N ALA A 49 -10.50 2.48 -9.09
CA ALA A 49 -9.17 2.27 -8.52
C ALA A 49 -8.39 1.14 -9.21
N LEU A 50 -9.08 0.11 -9.73
CA LEU A 50 -8.46 -0.99 -10.47
C LEU A 50 -8.11 -0.60 -11.90
N LEU A 51 -9.00 0.10 -12.62
CA LEU A 51 -8.83 0.40 -14.05
C LEU A 51 -8.00 1.67 -14.29
N THR A 52 -8.11 2.69 -13.43
CA THR A 52 -7.39 3.97 -13.60
C THR A 52 -5.86 3.79 -13.72
N PRO A 53 -5.22 2.93 -12.91
CA PRO A 53 -3.80 2.59 -13.08
C PRO A 53 -3.39 2.15 -14.49
N PHE A 54 -4.22 1.35 -15.16
CA PHE A 54 -3.88 0.79 -16.47
C PHE A 54 -4.15 1.75 -17.63
N PHE A 55 -5.19 2.57 -17.54
CA PHE A 55 -5.63 3.43 -18.65
C PHE A 55 -5.19 4.89 -18.55
N HIS A 56 -4.87 5.39 -17.36
CA HIS A 56 -4.70 6.83 -17.14
C HIS A 56 -3.38 7.21 -16.48
N CYS A 57 -2.75 6.30 -15.73
CA CYS A 57 -1.51 6.64 -15.04
C CYS A 57 -0.32 6.65 -16.02
N PRO A 58 0.59 7.63 -15.91
CA PRO A 58 1.81 7.66 -16.72
C PRO A 58 2.73 6.48 -16.38
N SER A 59 3.66 6.14 -17.27
CA SER A 59 4.58 5.02 -17.08
C SER A 59 5.63 5.28 -16.01
N THR A 60 5.96 6.55 -15.76
CA THR A 60 7.03 6.95 -14.83
C THR A 60 6.54 7.86 -13.72
N LEU A 61 7.21 7.79 -12.56
CA LEU A 61 6.95 8.67 -11.40
C LEU A 61 7.30 10.13 -11.69
N GLN A 62 8.16 10.42 -12.68
CA GLN A 62 8.61 11.78 -13.00
C GLN A 62 7.59 12.58 -13.81
N GLU A 63 6.79 11.92 -14.65
CA GLU A 63 5.72 12.55 -15.45
C GLU A 63 4.45 12.82 -14.63
N LEU A 64 4.50 12.59 -13.32
CA LEU A 64 3.33 12.66 -12.46
C LEU A 64 3.01 14.11 -12.09
N ASP A 65 2.16 14.73 -12.90
CA ASP A 65 1.62 16.06 -12.61
C ASP A 65 0.60 16.03 -11.45
N SER A 66 0.40 17.19 -10.84
CA SER A 66 -0.58 17.47 -9.78
C SER A 66 -2.03 17.10 -10.16
N ASN A 67 -2.33 17.06 -11.46
CA ASN A 67 -3.66 16.71 -11.98
C ASN A 67 -3.86 15.19 -12.14
N SER A 68 -2.85 14.37 -11.86
CA SER A 68 -2.96 12.92 -11.96
C SER A 68 -3.81 12.35 -10.81
N SER A 69 -4.60 11.31 -11.12
CA SER A 69 -5.45 10.65 -10.12
C SER A 69 -4.63 10.22 -8.91
N GLY A 70 -5.14 10.46 -7.70
CA GLY A 70 -4.44 10.14 -6.45
C GLY A 70 -4.05 8.66 -6.30
N VAL A 71 -4.65 7.78 -7.11
CA VAL A 71 -4.35 6.33 -7.18
C VAL A 71 -3.05 6.03 -7.95
N CYS A 72 -2.57 6.94 -8.81
CA CYS A 72 -1.39 6.70 -9.63
C CYS A 72 -0.09 6.66 -8.82
N LYS A 73 0.04 7.51 -7.79
CA LYS A 73 1.23 7.52 -6.90
C LYS A 73 1.50 6.15 -6.25
N PRO A 74 0.58 5.58 -5.46
CA PRO A 74 0.83 4.29 -4.81
C PRO A 74 1.01 3.16 -5.81
N PHE A 75 0.28 3.18 -6.94
CA PHE A 75 0.44 2.18 -7.99
C PHE A 75 1.85 2.20 -8.61
N LEU A 76 2.36 3.38 -8.97
CA LEU A 76 3.68 3.48 -9.59
C LEU A 76 4.82 3.12 -8.64
N ILE A 77 4.68 3.42 -7.35
CA ILE A 77 5.63 2.96 -6.32
C ILE A 77 5.61 1.42 -6.25
N ALA A 78 4.42 0.82 -6.14
CA ALA A 78 4.28 -0.64 -6.09
C ALA A 78 4.85 -1.29 -7.36
N ARG A 79 4.52 -0.75 -8.54
CA ARG A 79 5.06 -1.20 -9.82
C ARG A 79 6.59 -1.11 -9.85
N SER A 80 7.18 0.00 -9.43
CA SER A 80 8.64 0.18 -9.46
C SER A 80 9.41 -0.85 -8.63
N HIS A 81 8.80 -1.37 -7.54
CA HIS A 81 9.37 -2.44 -6.74
C HIS A 81 9.17 -3.84 -7.36
N ILE A 82 8.03 -4.05 -8.00
CA ILE A 82 7.64 -5.37 -8.56
C ILE A 82 8.27 -5.61 -9.94
N GLU A 83 8.35 -4.58 -10.78
CA GLU A 83 8.84 -4.63 -12.15
C GLU A 83 10.19 -5.37 -12.31
N PRO A 84 11.26 -5.08 -11.55
CA PRO A 84 12.54 -5.78 -11.71
C PRO A 84 12.47 -7.30 -11.43
N HIS A 85 11.45 -7.77 -10.72
CA HIS A 85 11.27 -9.19 -10.42
C HIS A 85 10.43 -9.91 -11.47
N ILE A 86 9.49 -9.21 -12.13
CA ILE A 86 8.58 -9.79 -13.12
C ILE A 86 9.14 -9.70 -14.54
N THR A 87 9.86 -8.62 -14.88
CA THR A 87 10.42 -8.41 -16.22
C THR A 87 11.19 -9.61 -16.79
N PRO A 88 12.12 -10.29 -16.07
CA PRO A 88 12.83 -11.44 -16.64
C PRO A 88 11.92 -12.64 -16.95
N TYR A 89 10.87 -12.85 -16.16
CA TYR A 89 9.86 -13.89 -16.44
C TYR A 89 8.95 -13.52 -17.61
N TYR A 90 8.59 -12.23 -17.71
CA TYR A 90 7.81 -11.73 -18.83
C TYR A 90 8.61 -11.84 -20.15
N GLU A 91 9.89 -11.48 -20.16
CA GLU A 91 10.72 -11.58 -21.37
C GLU A 91 10.95 -13.03 -21.82
N SER A 92 11.11 -13.96 -20.88
CA SER A 92 11.35 -15.38 -21.20
C SER A 92 10.10 -16.11 -21.69
N TYR A 93 8.92 -15.83 -21.13
CA TYR A 93 7.70 -16.59 -21.42
C TYR A 93 6.59 -15.79 -22.10
N GLY A 94 6.50 -14.48 -21.84
CA GLY A 94 5.40 -13.63 -22.31
C GLY A 94 5.69 -12.85 -23.59
N ALA A 95 6.90 -12.27 -23.71
CA ALA A 95 7.27 -11.39 -24.81
C ALA A 95 7.09 -12.02 -26.21
N PRO A 96 7.44 -13.30 -26.46
CA PRO A 96 7.27 -13.90 -27.79
C PRO A 96 5.80 -13.92 -28.26
N TYR A 97 4.85 -14.15 -27.35
CA TYR A 97 3.42 -14.13 -27.69
C TYR A 97 2.92 -12.72 -27.93
N VAL A 98 3.36 -11.76 -27.11
CA VAL A 98 2.99 -10.36 -27.27
C VAL A 98 3.53 -9.80 -28.58
N ASP A 99 4.76 -10.15 -28.96
CA ASP A 99 5.37 -9.68 -30.21
C ASP A 99 4.67 -10.20 -31.45
N ASN A 100 4.15 -11.43 -31.42
CA ASN A 100 3.31 -11.97 -32.48
C ASN A 100 1.97 -11.22 -32.60
N VAL A 101 1.37 -10.78 -31.49
CA VAL A 101 0.07 -10.09 -31.47
C VAL A 101 0.22 -8.57 -31.69
N ARG A 102 1.37 -8.00 -31.34
CA ARG A 102 1.69 -6.56 -31.43
C ARG A 102 1.34 -5.92 -32.78
N PRO A 103 1.66 -6.49 -33.96
CA PRO A 103 1.31 -5.87 -35.24
C PRO A 103 -0.21 -5.81 -35.48
N TYR A 104 -0.96 -6.83 -35.06
CA TYR A 104 -2.42 -6.85 -35.17
C TYR A 104 -3.07 -5.79 -34.27
N ALA A 105 -2.58 -5.68 -33.03
CA ALA A 105 -3.03 -4.66 -32.09
C ALA A 105 -2.74 -3.24 -32.60
N ARG A 106 -1.56 -2.98 -33.17
CA ARG A 106 -1.21 -1.68 -33.78
C ARG A 106 -2.11 -1.36 -34.97
N THR A 107 -2.33 -2.32 -35.86
CA THR A 107 -3.20 -2.13 -37.03
C THR A 107 -4.64 -1.80 -36.62
N PHE A 108 -5.19 -2.51 -35.62
CA PHE A 108 -6.51 -2.22 -35.07
C PHE A 108 -6.55 -0.83 -34.42
N ASN A 109 -5.53 -0.48 -33.64
CA ASN A 109 -5.45 0.81 -32.97
C ASN A 109 -5.43 1.97 -33.99
N GLU A 110 -4.61 1.87 -35.02
CA GLU A 110 -4.46 2.93 -36.03
C GLU A 110 -5.65 3.02 -37.00
N LYS A 111 -6.18 1.89 -37.48
CA LYS A 111 -7.23 1.87 -38.51
C LYS A 111 -8.64 2.00 -37.96
N ILE A 112 -8.89 1.57 -36.72
CA ILE A 112 -10.24 1.47 -36.15
C ILE A 112 -10.37 2.33 -34.90
N TYR A 113 -9.53 2.07 -33.88
CA TYR A 113 -9.69 2.72 -32.58
C TYR A 113 -9.44 4.22 -32.63
N ASN A 114 -8.27 4.65 -33.12
CA ASN A 114 -7.88 6.05 -33.21
C ASN A 114 -8.86 6.90 -34.05
N PRO A 115 -9.28 6.49 -35.27
CA PRO A 115 -10.24 7.28 -36.03
C PRO A 115 -11.63 7.31 -35.37
N ALA A 116 -12.07 6.21 -34.75
CA ALA A 116 -13.34 6.20 -34.01
C ALA A 116 -13.29 7.13 -32.79
N VAL A 117 -12.21 7.13 -32.02
CA VAL A 117 -12.00 8.05 -30.88
C VAL A 117 -11.92 9.49 -31.36
N HIS A 118 -11.21 9.76 -32.45
CA HIS A 118 -11.13 11.10 -33.02
C HIS A 118 -12.50 11.60 -33.51
N PHE A 119 -13.30 10.74 -34.15
CA PHE A 119 -14.67 11.05 -34.54
C PHE A 119 -15.58 11.30 -33.32
N ALA A 120 -15.50 10.43 -32.31
CA ALA A 120 -16.29 10.56 -31.08
C ALA A 120 -15.95 11.84 -30.31
N THR A 121 -14.66 12.14 -30.14
CA THR A 121 -14.21 13.37 -29.47
C THR A 121 -14.56 14.63 -30.26
N ARG A 122 -14.48 14.59 -31.60
CA ARG A 122 -14.92 15.70 -32.45
C ARG A 122 -16.42 15.95 -32.31
N THR A 123 -17.22 14.89 -32.40
CA THR A 123 -18.70 14.96 -32.24
C THR A 123 -19.10 15.42 -30.84
N TYR A 124 -18.39 14.94 -29.81
CA TYR A 124 -18.58 15.41 -28.44
C TYR A 124 -18.25 16.89 -28.31
N ARG A 125 -17.15 17.39 -28.91
CA ARG A 125 -16.81 18.82 -28.85
C ARG A 125 -17.81 19.69 -29.61
N THR A 126 -18.34 19.24 -30.75
CA THR A 126 -19.27 20.06 -31.55
C THR A 126 -20.69 20.09 -30.99
N TYR A 127 -21.19 18.96 -30.50
CA TYR A 127 -22.58 18.86 -30.02
C TYR A 127 -22.65 18.66 -28.50
N GLY A 128 -21.85 17.75 -27.94
CA GLY A 128 -21.93 17.38 -26.52
C GLY A 128 -21.45 18.47 -25.55
N ALA A 129 -20.36 19.17 -25.87
CA ALA A 129 -19.66 20.05 -24.93
C ALA A 129 -20.55 21.21 -24.46
N ALA A 130 -21.26 21.88 -25.38
CA ALA A 130 -22.13 23.00 -25.02
C ALA A 130 -23.34 22.56 -24.17
N HIS A 131 -23.90 21.37 -24.44
CA HIS A 131 -24.99 20.82 -23.63
C HIS A 131 -24.52 20.39 -22.24
N PHE A 132 -23.33 19.80 -22.16
CA PHE A 132 -22.71 19.43 -20.91
C PHE A 132 -22.36 20.66 -20.06
N GLU A 133 -21.82 21.71 -20.68
CA GLU A 133 -21.51 22.96 -19.98
C GLU A 133 -22.77 23.68 -19.47
N LYS A 134 -23.84 23.72 -20.28
CA LYS A 134 -25.14 24.24 -19.84
C LYS A 134 -25.74 23.41 -18.70
N GLY A 135 -25.69 22.09 -18.79
CA GLY A 135 -26.19 21.19 -17.75
C GLY A 135 -25.40 21.32 -16.45
N THR A 136 -24.07 21.34 -16.53
CA THR A 136 -23.21 21.48 -15.35
C THR A 136 -23.30 22.85 -14.71
N SER A 137 -23.45 23.94 -15.50
CA SER A 137 -23.68 25.27 -14.94
C SER A 137 -25.03 25.32 -14.23
N TYR A 138 -26.12 24.83 -14.85
CA TYR A 138 -27.43 24.76 -14.21
C TYR A 138 -27.41 23.98 -12.89
N VAL A 139 -26.82 22.78 -12.88
CA VAL A 139 -26.69 21.96 -11.68
C VAL A 139 -25.85 22.66 -10.62
N ARG A 140 -24.74 23.30 -10.98
CA ARG A 140 -23.92 24.07 -10.02
C ARG A 140 -24.69 25.24 -9.41
N HIS A 141 -25.49 25.97 -10.19
CA HIS A 141 -26.30 27.08 -9.67
C HIS A 141 -27.38 26.57 -8.71
N GLN A 142 -28.10 25.51 -9.09
CA GLN A 142 -29.15 24.93 -8.25
C GLN A 142 -28.58 24.33 -6.96
N LEU A 143 -27.46 23.60 -7.07
CA LEU A 143 -26.75 23.02 -5.94
C LEU A 143 -26.15 24.11 -5.05
N GLY A 144 -25.63 25.19 -5.65
CA GLY A 144 -25.19 26.38 -4.93
C GLY A 144 -26.32 26.97 -4.10
N ALA A 145 -27.46 27.27 -4.71
CA ALA A 145 -28.61 27.89 -4.04
C ALA A 145 -29.19 27.02 -2.92
N LEU A 146 -29.25 25.69 -3.11
CA LEU A 146 -29.80 24.79 -2.10
C LEU A 146 -28.79 24.47 -1.00
N VAL A 147 -27.54 24.14 -1.36
CA VAL A 147 -26.59 23.56 -0.41
C VAL A 147 -25.78 24.63 0.34
N THR A 148 -25.41 25.75 -0.30
CA THR A 148 -24.61 26.80 0.37
C THR A 148 -25.22 27.37 1.65
N PRO A 149 -26.54 27.67 1.75
CA PRO A 149 -27.09 28.17 3.02
C PRO A 149 -27.04 27.10 4.12
N HIS A 150 -27.27 25.84 3.77
CA HIS A 150 -27.17 24.73 4.73
C HIS A 150 -25.73 24.49 5.17
N LEU A 151 -24.77 24.54 4.24
CA LEU A 151 -23.33 24.45 4.53
C LEU A 151 -22.89 25.58 5.46
N HIS A 152 -23.25 26.84 5.19
CA HIS A 152 -22.90 27.96 6.06
C HIS A 152 -23.56 27.87 7.43
N SER A 153 -24.81 27.44 7.52
CA SER A 153 -25.49 27.21 8.79
C SER A 153 -24.81 26.12 9.62
N LEU A 154 -24.46 24.99 9.00
CA LEU A 154 -23.71 23.89 9.62
C LEU A 154 -22.31 24.33 10.03
N GLN A 155 -21.58 25.00 9.14
CA GLN A 155 -20.25 25.53 9.40
C GLN A 155 -20.27 26.50 10.59
N ASN A 156 -21.20 27.45 10.62
CA ASN A 156 -21.34 28.39 11.73
C ASN A 156 -21.72 27.69 13.04
N SER A 157 -22.53 26.63 12.98
CA SER A 157 -22.87 25.83 14.16
C SER A 157 -21.64 25.08 14.71
N ILE A 158 -20.84 24.47 13.82
CA ILE A 158 -19.59 23.78 14.18
C ILE A 158 -18.57 24.77 14.73
N ILE A 159 -18.41 25.94 14.10
CA ILE A 159 -17.51 27.01 14.56
C ILE A 159 -17.95 27.49 15.95
N ARG A 160 -19.24 27.74 16.19
CA ARG A 160 -19.73 28.14 17.53
C ARG A 160 -19.47 27.07 18.59
N ILE A 161 -19.69 25.79 18.28
CA ILE A 161 -19.39 24.68 19.20
C ILE A 161 -17.90 24.66 19.52
N TYR A 162 -17.05 24.84 18.50
CA TYR A 162 -15.60 24.91 18.65
C TYR A 162 -15.19 26.13 19.50
N GLU A 163 -15.66 27.33 19.18
CA GLU A 163 -15.36 28.57 19.91
C GLU A 163 -15.79 28.51 21.37
N ASN A 164 -17.00 27.99 21.66
CA ASN A 164 -17.50 27.90 23.03
C ASN A 164 -16.83 26.80 23.85
N SER A 165 -16.46 25.67 23.23
CA SER A 165 -15.98 24.49 23.97
C SER A 165 -14.46 24.36 23.99
N LEU A 166 -13.81 24.60 22.84
CA LEU A 166 -12.38 24.37 22.62
C LEU A 166 -11.60 25.68 22.45
N GLY A 167 -12.24 26.72 21.95
CA GLY A 167 -11.67 28.05 21.71
C GLY A 167 -10.88 28.61 22.90
N PRO A 168 -11.47 28.76 24.10
CA PRO A 168 -10.77 29.35 25.25
C PRO A 168 -9.58 28.50 25.71
N TYR A 169 -9.70 27.17 25.69
CA TYR A 169 -8.60 26.29 26.04
C TYR A 169 -7.45 26.37 25.04
N TYR A 170 -7.77 26.41 23.74
CA TYR A 170 -6.78 26.57 22.70
C TYR A 170 -6.10 27.95 22.75
N THR A 171 -6.84 29.04 22.99
CA THR A 171 -6.25 30.38 23.08
C THR A 171 -5.36 30.53 24.32
N SER A 172 -5.76 30.01 25.48
CA SER A 172 -4.91 30.01 26.68
C SER A 172 -3.63 29.18 26.50
N VAL A 173 -3.73 27.97 25.94
CA VAL A 173 -2.55 27.13 25.70
C VAL A 173 -1.65 27.73 24.61
N SER A 174 -2.24 28.22 23.52
CA SER A 174 -1.48 28.79 22.42
C SER A 174 -0.80 30.11 22.80
N THR A 175 -1.42 30.99 23.61
CA THR A 175 -0.74 32.22 24.05
C THR A 175 0.49 31.92 24.90
N VAL A 176 0.44 30.87 25.73
CA VAL A 176 1.59 30.45 26.54
C VAL A 176 2.65 29.73 25.68
N MET A 177 2.26 28.78 24.83
CA MET A 177 3.21 27.92 24.10
C MET A 177 3.74 28.51 22.79
N THR A 178 2.96 29.35 22.10
CA THR A 178 3.36 29.93 20.80
C THR A 178 4.68 30.69 20.84
N PRO A 179 5.00 31.55 21.83
CA PRO A 179 6.28 32.25 21.85
C PRO A 179 7.46 31.28 21.99
N TYR A 180 7.37 30.28 22.86
CA TYR A 180 8.42 29.27 23.03
C TYR A 180 8.59 28.40 21.79
N TYR A 181 7.47 27.93 21.21
CA TYR A 181 7.50 27.15 19.97
C TYR A 181 8.10 27.96 18.81
N ARG A 182 7.68 29.22 18.63
CA ARG A 182 8.24 30.10 17.60
C ARG A 182 9.73 30.34 17.81
N ALA A 183 10.18 30.57 19.04
CA ALA A 183 11.60 30.70 19.34
C ALA A 183 12.38 29.42 19.00
N LEU A 184 11.87 28.24 19.40
CA LEU A 184 12.51 26.97 19.09
C LEU A 184 12.58 26.71 17.57
N VAL A 185 11.48 26.93 16.86
CA VAL A 185 11.43 26.74 15.41
C VAL A 185 12.36 27.73 14.68
N THR A 186 12.41 29.00 15.08
CA THR A 186 13.33 29.96 14.45
C THR A 186 14.79 29.66 14.75
N HIS A 187 15.12 29.25 15.98
CA HIS A 187 16.47 28.81 16.34
C HIS A 187 16.87 27.53 15.60
N PHE A 188 15.95 26.56 15.49
CA PHE A 188 16.18 25.33 14.76
C PHE A 188 16.34 25.57 13.26
N ASP A 189 15.45 26.34 12.63
CA ASP A 189 15.53 26.68 11.20
C ASP A 189 16.81 27.46 10.88
N LYS A 190 17.19 28.42 11.73
CA LYS A 190 18.47 29.13 11.60
C LYS A 190 19.66 28.17 11.70
N THR A 191 19.66 27.26 12.68
CA THR A 191 20.74 26.27 12.86
C THR A 191 20.80 25.29 11.70
N TRP A 192 19.64 24.81 11.24
CA TRP A 192 19.51 23.88 10.13
C TRP A 192 20.05 24.48 8.84
N ARG A 193 19.62 25.70 8.46
CA ARG A 193 20.09 26.37 7.24
C ARG A 193 21.54 26.82 7.33
N SER A 194 21.99 27.27 8.51
CA SER A 194 23.34 27.85 8.65
C SER A 194 24.44 26.80 8.86
N TYR A 195 24.13 25.65 9.47
CA TYR A 195 25.15 24.65 9.81
C TYR A 195 24.89 23.31 9.15
N VAL A 196 23.68 22.75 9.33
CA VAL A 196 23.41 21.37 8.91
C VAL A 196 23.35 21.24 7.40
N GLN A 197 22.59 22.11 6.73
CA GLN A 197 22.44 22.09 5.28
C GLN A 197 23.78 22.28 4.52
N PRO A 198 24.63 23.28 4.83
CA PRO A 198 25.91 23.42 4.14
C PRO A 198 26.88 22.29 4.48
N PHE A 199 26.93 21.83 5.72
CA PHE A 199 27.78 20.70 6.11
C PHE A 199 27.38 19.41 5.37
N TYR A 200 26.08 19.14 5.26
CA TYR A 200 25.57 18.01 4.49
C TYR A 200 25.89 18.17 2.99
N ALA A 201 25.67 19.36 2.41
CA ALA A 201 25.99 19.62 1.01
C ALA A 201 27.50 19.45 0.70
N GLN A 202 28.36 19.84 1.63
CA GLN A 202 29.82 19.72 1.50
C GLN A 202 30.32 18.28 1.73
N SER A 203 29.75 17.56 2.70
CA SER A 203 30.16 16.19 3.05
C SER A 203 29.59 15.14 2.09
N LYS A 204 28.40 15.36 1.52
CA LYS A 204 27.74 14.45 0.58
C LYS A 204 28.66 13.97 -0.56
N PRO A 205 29.34 14.84 -1.35
CA PRO A 205 30.19 14.35 -2.44
C PRO A 205 31.40 13.55 -1.92
N VAL A 206 31.96 13.89 -0.75
CA VAL A 206 33.07 13.16 -0.13
C VAL A 206 32.63 11.77 0.31
N ILE A 207 31.49 11.67 1.00
CA ILE A 207 30.92 10.39 1.46
C ILE A 207 30.57 9.50 0.27
N VAL A 208 29.91 10.04 -0.75
CA VAL A 208 29.54 9.27 -1.96
C VAL A 208 30.78 8.75 -2.69
N LYS A 209 31.83 9.58 -2.83
CA LYS A 209 33.08 9.17 -3.47
C LYS A 209 33.85 8.14 -2.65
N ALA A 210 33.89 8.31 -1.32
CA ALA A 210 34.53 7.36 -0.43
C ALA A 210 33.82 6.01 -0.47
N TYR A 211 32.48 6.01 -0.43
CA TYR A 211 31.66 4.80 -0.49
C TYR A 211 31.81 4.05 -1.82
N SER A 212 31.72 4.73 -2.96
CA SER A 212 31.88 4.07 -4.26
C SER A 212 33.28 3.48 -4.45
N SER A 213 34.31 4.18 -3.96
CA SER A 213 35.69 3.70 -3.97
C SER A 213 35.90 2.48 -3.08
N THR A 214 35.44 2.53 -1.81
CA THR A 214 35.57 1.41 -0.87
C THR A 214 34.69 0.22 -1.27
N TYR A 215 33.50 0.45 -1.82
CA TYR A 215 32.64 -0.60 -2.33
C TYR A 215 33.32 -1.40 -3.45
N ASN A 216 33.95 -0.71 -4.40
CA ASN A 216 34.69 -1.37 -5.48
C ASN A 216 35.84 -2.23 -4.93
N VAL A 217 36.63 -1.69 -3.99
CA VAL A 217 37.72 -2.45 -3.33
C VAL A 217 37.18 -3.64 -2.51
N ALA A 218 36.10 -3.46 -1.77
CA ALA A 218 35.51 -4.51 -0.94
C ALA A 218 34.96 -5.66 -1.79
N VAL A 219 34.23 -5.36 -2.86
CA VAL A 219 33.58 -6.36 -3.70
C VAL A 219 34.56 -7.01 -4.68
N ASN A 220 35.42 -6.23 -5.34
CA ASN A 220 36.29 -6.77 -6.40
C ASN A 220 37.63 -7.28 -5.88
N THR A 221 38.07 -6.83 -4.70
CA THR A 221 39.34 -7.27 -4.11
C THR A 221 39.09 -8.11 -2.86
N ILE A 222 38.53 -7.53 -1.80
CA ILE A 222 38.48 -8.20 -0.49
C ILE A 222 37.63 -9.49 -0.55
N TYR A 223 36.45 -9.42 -1.16
CA TYR A 223 35.53 -10.56 -1.24
C TYR A 223 36.12 -11.79 -1.97
N PRO A 224 36.67 -11.68 -3.20
CA PRO A 224 37.26 -12.85 -3.86
C PRO A 224 38.49 -13.39 -3.14
N TYR A 225 39.33 -12.53 -2.54
CA TYR A 225 40.47 -13.00 -1.73
C TYR A 225 40.00 -13.73 -0.47
N ALA A 226 39.04 -13.18 0.26
CA ALA A 226 38.46 -13.84 1.44
C ALA A 226 37.83 -15.19 1.08
N LYS A 227 37.08 -15.25 -0.04
CA LYS A 227 36.50 -16.50 -0.55
C LYS A 227 37.57 -17.53 -0.90
N LYS A 228 38.66 -17.12 -1.56
CA LYS A 228 39.77 -18.00 -1.93
C LYS A 228 40.53 -18.53 -0.71
N ILE A 229 40.80 -17.66 0.28
CA ILE A 229 41.42 -18.04 1.55
C ILE A 229 40.53 -19.03 2.29
N TRP A 230 39.22 -18.75 2.36
CA TRP A 230 38.24 -19.63 3.01
C TRP A 230 38.16 -21.00 2.34
N SER A 231 38.08 -21.05 1.01
CA SER A 231 38.08 -22.32 0.29
C SER A 231 39.38 -23.09 0.51
N SER A 232 40.53 -22.42 0.49
CA SER A 232 41.82 -23.06 0.72
C SER A 232 41.97 -23.59 2.15
N LEU A 233 41.44 -22.86 3.14
CA LEU A 233 41.45 -23.28 4.54
C LEU A 233 40.54 -24.51 4.73
N LEU A 234 39.35 -24.51 4.11
CA LEU A 234 38.46 -25.67 4.12
C LEU A 234 39.09 -26.89 3.46
N THR A 235 39.77 -26.71 2.32
CA THR A 235 40.49 -27.81 1.65
C THR A 235 41.60 -28.36 2.54
N PHE A 236 42.40 -27.50 3.18
CA PHE A 236 43.45 -27.94 4.11
C PHE A 236 42.88 -28.69 5.32
N ILE A 237 41.75 -28.22 5.88
CA ILE A 237 41.08 -28.91 6.98
C ILE A 237 40.61 -30.29 6.53
N ASN A 238 39.90 -30.39 5.41
CA ASN A 238 39.31 -31.66 4.96
C ASN A 238 40.33 -32.66 4.42
N GLU A 239 41.41 -32.22 3.77
CA GLU A 239 42.38 -33.11 3.13
C GLU A 239 43.58 -33.44 4.02
N THR A 240 43.96 -32.53 4.94
CA THR A 240 45.17 -32.73 5.76
C THR A 240 44.83 -32.98 7.22
N LEU A 241 44.07 -32.07 7.85
CA LEU A 241 43.81 -32.17 9.29
C LEU A 241 42.82 -33.28 9.64
N LEU A 242 41.71 -33.38 8.89
CA LEU A 242 40.63 -34.31 9.18
C LEU A 242 41.08 -35.78 9.05
N PRO A 243 41.81 -36.20 8.00
CA PRO A 243 42.33 -37.56 7.91
C PRO A 243 43.35 -37.88 9.02
N GLY A 244 44.18 -36.90 9.41
CA GLY A 244 45.13 -37.08 10.52
C GLY A 244 44.44 -37.30 11.86
N ILE A 245 43.37 -36.54 12.15
CA ILE A 245 42.56 -36.70 13.37
C ILE A 245 41.80 -38.04 13.33
N VAL A 246 41.22 -38.40 12.18
CA VAL A 246 40.51 -39.67 12.01
C VAL A 246 41.47 -40.85 12.20
N GLY A 247 42.68 -40.80 11.65
CA GLY A 247 43.70 -41.84 11.88
C GLY A 247 44.04 -42.00 13.36
N LEU A 248 44.31 -40.89 14.06
CA LEU A 248 44.62 -40.92 15.50
C LEU A 248 43.45 -41.41 16.37
N TYR A 249 42.22 -41.08 15.96
CA TYR A 249 40.99 -41.54 16.62
C TYR A 249 40.76 -43.04 16.40
N THR A 250 40.93 -43.53 15.18
CA THR A 250 40.82 -44.96 14.85
C THR A 250 41.88 -45.80 15.56
N GLU A 251 43.10 -45.28 15.74
CA GLU A 251 44.16 -46.03 16.41
C GLU A 251 43.98 -46.08 17.94
N ASN A 252 43.56 -44.98 18.57
CA ASN A 252 43.52 -44.90 20.05
C ASN A 252 42.13 -45.10 20.65
N VAL A 253 41.09 -44.56 20.01
CA VAL A 253 39.75 -44.43 20.59
C VAL A 253 38.82 -45.53 20.10
N GLU A 254 38.86 -45.88 18.82
CA GLU A 254 38.04 -46.95 18.25
C GLU A 254 38.21 -48.31 18.96
N PRO A 255 39.43 -48.82 19.24
CA PRO A 255 39.56 -50.09 19.95
C PRO A 255 39.00 -50.02 21.38
N GLN A 256 39.10 -48.87 22.05
CA GLN A 256 38.53 -48.69 23.39
C GLN A 256 36.99 -48.68 23.35
N LEU A 257 36.40 -47.99 22.37
CA LEU A 257 34.95 -47.96 22.15
C LEU A 257 34.41 -49.35 21.82
N VAL A 258 35.10 -50.11 20.95
CA VAL A 258 34.73 -51.49 20.63
C VAL A 258 34.77 -52.37 21.88
N ARG A 259 35.82 -52.25 22.70
CA ARG A 259 35.97 -53.03 23.93
C ARG A 259 34.91 -52.70 25.00
N ILE A 260 34.54 -51.42 25.12
CA ILE A 260 33.43 -50.98 25.98
C ILE A 260 32.10 -51.52 25.44
N GLY A 261 31.89 -51.48 24.12
CA GLY A 261 30.72 -52.05 23.45
C GLY A 261 30.57 -53.55 23.68
N GLU A 262 31.66 -54.30 23.58
CA GLU A 262 31.70 -55.75 23.82
C GLU A 262 31.42 -56.09 25.29
N LYS A 263 31.98 -55.34 26.24
CA LYS A 263 31.63 -55.46 27.67
C LYS A 263 30.15 -55.17 27.93
N LEU A 264 29.60 -54.12 27.34
CA LEU A 264 28.18 -53.77 27.47
C LEU A 264 27.26 -54.84 26.86
N ALA A 265 27.63 -55.42 25.71
CA ALA A 265 26.92 -56.53 25.10
C ALA A 265 26.93 -57.77 26.02
N GLY A 266 28.09 -58.13 26.55
CA GLY A 266 28.24 -59.22 27.52
C GLY A 266 27.41 -59.00 28.80
N TYR A 267 27.37 -57.77 29.33
CA TYR A 267 26.50 -57.46 30.48
C TYR A 267 25.01 -57.53 30.14
N ARG A 268 24.62 -57.16 28.92
CA ARG A 268 23.22 -57.24 28.47
C ARG A 268 22.76 -58.69 28.32
N GLU A 269 23.61 -59.53 27.77
CA GLU A 269 23.37 -60.97 27.62
C GLU A 269 23.37 -61.67 28.99
N GLY A 270 24.37 -61.39 29.83
CA GLY A 270 24.42 -61.89 31.20
C GLY A 270 23.21 -61.49 32.04
N ARG A 271 22.72 -60.24 31.90
CA ARG A 271 21.49 -59.79 32.57
C ARG A 271 20.23 -60.49 32.05
N LYS A 272 20.16 -60.79 30.74
CA LYS A 272 19.07 -61.60 30.18
C LYS A 272 19.09 -63.03 30.74
N LEU A 273 20.26 -63.66 30.82
CA LEU A 273 20.40 -64.98 31.43
C LEU A 273 20.03 -64.95 32.92
N GLY A 274 20.49 -63.94 33.67
CA GLY A 274 20.14 -63.79 35.09
C GLY A 274 18.63 -63.63 35.33
N ALA A 275 17.94 -62.87 34.48
CA ALA A 275 16.48 -62.73 34.54
C ALA A 275 15.74 -64.06 34.29
N VAL A 276 16.24 -64.90 33.37
CA VAL A 276 15.67 -66.23 33.08
C VAL A 276 15.90 -67.21 34.23
N VAL A 277 17.07 -67.16 34.88
CA VAL A 277 17.36 -68.00 36.06
C VAL A 277 16.48 -67.60 37.25
N GLU A 278 16.28 -66.31 37.50
CA GLU A 278 15.41 -65.84 38.58
C GLU A 278 13.92 -66.15 38.34
N GLU A 279 13.50 -66.32 37.07
CA GLU A 279 12.17 -66.83 36.70
C GLU A 279 12.03 -68.35 36.89
N THR A 280 13.13 -69.11 36.93
CA THR A 280 13.09 -70.57 37.13
C THR A 280 13.25 -71.01 38.59
N GLU A 281 13.85 -70.18 39.45
CA GLU A 281 13.95 -70.47 40.90
C GLU A 281 12.74 -69.98 41.72
N ARG A 282 11.73 -69.37 41.10
CA ARG A 282 10.47 -68.97 41.75
C ARG A 282 9.32 -69.91 41.39
#